data_AF-A0A352Z9M0-F1
#
_entry.id   AF-A0A352Z9M0-F1
#
_cell.length_a   1.000
_cell.length_b   1.000
_cell.length_c   1.000
_cell.angle_alpha   90.00
_cell.angle_beta   90.00
_cell.angle_gamma   90.00
#
_symmetry.space_group_name_H-M   'P 1'
#
loop_
_entity.id
_entity.type
_entity.pdbx_description
1 polymer ?
#
loop_
_entity_poly.entity_id
_entity_poly.type
_entity_poly.pdbx_seq_one_letter_code
_entity_poly.pdbx_strand_id
1 'polypeptide(L)'
;MVVSVDEDKLQEISKLDGCYVIKTNVEKDTLSAKGVHERYKDLALVEQAIRKLKTGCLEVRPIYVRKESRTRGHVFVTMLAYMVVHEFWKRTQHMGKTLEHMIDSLEKIHLE
;
A
#
# COMPACT_ATOMS: atom_id res chain seq x y z
N MET A 1 0.41 -17.67 -40.53
CA MET A 1 0.39 -16.26 -40.08
C MET A 1 1.76 -16.00 -39.49
N VAL A 2 2.62 -15.25 -40.20
CA VAL A 2 3.99 -14.96 -39.77
C VAL A 2 3.94 -13.64 -38.99
N VAL A 3 4.34 -13.67 -37.72
CA VAL A 3 4.52 -12.47 -36.92
C VAL A 3 5.91 -11.92 -37.24
N SER A 4 5.99 -10.73 -37.83
CA SER A 4 7.23 -10.01 -38.10
C SER A 4 7.41 -8.86 -37.12
N VAL A 5 8.62 -8.72 -36.56
CA VAL A 5 8.98 -7.62 -35.66
C VAL A 5 9.40 -6.41 -36.51
N ASP A 6 8.93 -5.23 -36.11
CA ASP A 6 9.29 -3.94 -36.70
C ASP A 6 10.51 -3.38 -35.95
N GLU A 7 11.69 -3.61 -36.51
CA GLU A 7 12.99 -3.27 -35.89
C GLU A 7 13.15 -1.76 -35.68
N ASP A 8 12.65 -0.93 -36.60
CA ASP A 8 12.74 0.53 -36.50
C ASP A 8 11.91 1.03 -35.31
N LYS A 9 10.69 0.52 -35.14
CA LYS A 9 9.86 0.84 -33.96
C LYS A 9 10.49 0.35 -32.66
N LEU A 10 11.11 -0.83 -32.66
CA LEU A 10 11.78 -1.37 -31.49
C LEU A 10 12.96 -0.48 -31.08
N GLN A 11 13.74 -0.01 -32.04
CA GLN A 11 14.88 0.87 -31.81
C GLN A 11 14.48 2.28 -31.37
N GLU A 12 13.29 2.76 -31.75
CA GLU A 12 12.75 4.02 -31.26
C GLU A 12 12.25 3.91 -29.82
N ILE A 13 11.53 2.84 -29.48
CA ILE A 13 11.03 2.59 -28.12
C ILE A 13 12.17 2.35 -27.15
N SER A 14 13.24 1.67 -27.56
CA SER A 14 14.38 1.36 -26.68
C SER A 14 15.11 2.60 -26.17
N LYS A 15 15.02 3.74 -26.88
CA LYS A 15 15.56 5.03 -26.41
C LYS A 15 14.87 5.54 -25.15
N LEU A 16 13.65 5.07 -24.88
CA LEU A 16 12.85 5.41 -23.71
C LEU A 16 12.98 4.37 -22.59
N ASP A 17 13.79 3.32 -22.78
CA ASP A 17 13.99 2.30 -21.75
C ASP A 17 14.54 2.93 -20.47
N GLY A 18 13.88 2.64 -19.34
CA GLY A 18 14.22 3.23 -18.03
C GLY A 18 13.67 4.63 -17.78
N CYS A 19 13.05 5.27 -18.78
CA CYS A 19 12.30 6.51 -18.58
C CYS A 19 10.86 6.19 -18.12
N TYR A 20 10.34 6.97 -17.17
CA TYR A 20 8.93 6.93 -16.80
C TYR A 20 8.37 8.34 -16.75
N VAL A 21 7.08 8.48 -17.06
CA VAL A 21 6.38 9.77 -17.11
C VAL A 21 5.22 9.73 -16.12
N ILE A 22 5.11 10.77 -15.30
CA ILE A 22 3.96 10.98 -14.42
C ILE A 22 3.09 12.06 -15.04
N LYS A 23 1.84 11.70 -15.38
CA LYS A 23 0.81 12.65 -15.80
C LYS A 23 -0.02 13.04 -14.58
N THR A 24 -0.14 14.34 -14.33
CA THR A 24 -0.93 14.89 -13.22
C THR A 24 -1.74 16.10 -13.68
N ASN A 25 -2.86 16.35 -12.99
CA ASN A 25 -3.69 17.55 -13.16
C ASN A 25 -3.32 18.68 -12.18
N VAL A 26 -2.29 18.48 -11.35
CA VAL A 26 -1.80 19.49 -10.41
C VAL A 26 -1.10 20.63 -11.17
N GLU A 27 -1.43 21.87 -10.82
CA GLU A 27 -0.80 23.06 -11.41
C GLU A 27 0.68 23.17 -11.03
N LYS A 28 1.49 23.74 -11.93
CA LYS A 28 2.94 23.86 -11.74
C LYS A 28 3.32 24.72 -10.53
N ASP A 29 2.49 25.72 -10.21
CA ASP A 29 2.71 26.61 -9.08
C ASP A 29 2.35 25.95 -7.74
N THR A 30 1.55 24.87 -7.77
CA THR A 30 1.15 24.12 -6.57
C THR A 30 2.20 23.08 -6.18
N LEU A 31 2.76 22.35 -7.15
CA LEU A 31 3.70 21.27 -6.86
C LEU A 31 4.76 21.15 -7.96
N SER A 32 6.03 21.15 -7.55
CA SER A 32 7.14 20.92 -8.46
C SER A 32 7.13 19.49 -9.02
N ALA A 33 7.79 19.28 -10.15
CA ALA A 33 7.93 17.95 -10.74
C ALA A 33 8.55 16.93 -9.78
N LYS A 34 9.52 17.35 -8.95
CA LYS A 34 10.09 16.51 -7.89
C LYS A 34 9.04 16.20 -6.82
N GLY A 35 8.26 17.18 -6.38
CA GLY A 35 7.17 16.96 -5.42
C GLY A 35 6.14 15.96 -5.95
N VAL A 36 5.78 16.04 -7.23
CA VAL A 36 4.89 15.07 -7.89
C VAL A 36 5.50 13.66 -7.84
N HIS A 37 6.80 13.53 -8.12
CA HIS A 37 7.50 12.25 -8.03
C HIS A 37 7.44 11.64 -6.62
N GLU A 38 7.76 12.42 -5.59
CA GLU A 38 7.73 11.95 -4.20
C GLU A 38 6.32 11.50 -3.79
N ARG A 39 5.28 12.26 -4.15
CA ARG A 39 3.89 11.88 -3.85
C ARG A 39 3.45 10.64 -4.63
N TYR A 40 3.94 10.46 -5.84
CA TYR A 40 3.72 9.23 -6.58
C TYR A 40 4.41 8.03 -5.91
N LYS A 41 5.62 8.21 -5.38
CA LYS A 41 6.34 7.17 -4.62
C LYS A 41 5.60 6.75 -3.35
N ASP A 42 4.89 7.67 -2.70
CA ASP A 42 4.07 7.38 -1.51
C ASP A 42 2.97 6.33 -1.77
N LEU A 43 2.58 6.04 -3.02
CA LEU A 43 1.66 4.92 -3.32
C LEU A 43 2.18 3.58 -2.76
N ALA A 44 3.50 3.41 -2.65
CA ALA A 44 4.09 2.22 -2.03
C ALA A 44 3.63 2.04 -0.58
N LEU A 45 3.31 3.13 0.15
CA LEU A 45 2.77 3.05 1.51
C LEU A 45 1.38 2.40 1.53
N VAL A 46 0.56 2.66 0.51
CA VAL A 46 -0.76 2.02 0.36
C VAL A 46 -0.61 0.53 0.12
N GLU A 47 0.31 0.13 -0.75
CA GLU A 47 0.60 -1.28 -0.99
C GLU A 47 1.11 -1.98 0.27
N GLN A 48 1.99 -1.32 1.02
CA GLN A 48 2.46 -1.83 2.32
C GLN A 48 1.32 -1.95 3.33
N ALA A 49 0.40 -0.99 3.39
CA ALA A 49 -0.80 -1.05 4.23
C ALA A 49 -1.67 -2.27 3.87
N ILE A 50 -1.94 -2.47 2.58
CA ILE A 50 -2.70 -3.61 2.06
C ILE A 50 -1.99 -4.95 2.35
N ARG A 51 -0.65 -4.98 2.29
CA ARG A 51 0.12 -6.17 2.66
C ARG A 51 -0.02 -6.48 4.16
N LYS A 52 0.13 -5.48 5.03
CA LYS A 52 -0.02 -5.63 6.49
C LYS A 52 -1.41 -6.10 6.89
N LEU A 53 -2.44 -5.63 6.19
CA LEU A 53 -3.82 -6.10 6.32
C LEU A 53 -3.96 -7.61 6.03
N LYS A 54 -3.24 -8.13 5.03
CA LYS A 54 -3.42 -9.50 4.54
C LYS A 54 -2.60 -10.55 5.29
N THR A 55 -1.36 -10.25 5.68
CA THR A 55 -0.38 -11.28 6.09
C THR A 55 0.48 -10.84 7.28
N GLY A 56 -0.12 -10.26 8.32
CA GLY A 56 0.60 -9.80 9.50
C GLY A 56 -0.30 -9.67 10.71
N CYS A 57 -0.80 -8.46 10.96
CA CYS A 57 -1.50 -8.15 12.21
C CYS A 57 -2.99 -8.50 12.23
N LEU A 58 -3.68 -8.38 11.09
CA LEU A 58 -5.15 -8.54 11.02
C LEU A 58 -5.59 -9.82 10.31
N GLU A 59 -4.63 -10.60 9.80
CA GLU A 59 -4.79 -11.95 9.26
C GLU A 59 -6.11 -12.20 8.51
N VAL A 60 -6.48 -11.28 7.60
CA VAL A 60 -7.68 -11.41 6.74
C VAL A 60 -7.71 -12.75 6.01
N ARG A 61 -6.54 -13.34 5.80
CA ARG A 61 -6.41 -14.60 5.10
C ARG A 61 -6.16 -15.75 6.08
N PRO A 62 -6.90 -16.87 5.93
CA PRO A 62 -7.81 -17.15 4.82
C PRO A 62 -9.23 -16.58 5.02
N ILE A 63 -9.79 -15.98 3.97
CA ILE A 63 -11.19 -15.52 3.96
C ILE A 63 -12.09 -16.73 3.73
N TYR A 64 -12.71 -17.28 4.79
CA TYR A 64 -13.58 -18.46 4.69
C TYR A 64 -15.06 -18.15 4.37
N VAL A 65 -15.41 -16.89 4.12
CA VAL A 65 -16.80 -16.49 3.85
C VAL A 65 -17.24 -16.89 2.44
N ARG A 66 -18.51 -17.30 2.30
CA ARG A 66 -19.05 -17.88 1.03
C ARG A 66 -20.04 -16.97 0.29
N LYS A 67 -20.58 -15.95 0.95
CA LYS A 67 -21.56 -15.01 0.38
C LYS A 67 -20.87 -13.68 0.09
N GLU A 68 -21.20 -13.06 -1.05
CA GLU A 68 -20.63 -11.77 -1.48
C GLU A 68 -20.75 -10.69 -0.39
N SER A 69 -21.93 -10.57 0.23
CA SER A 69 -22.18 -9.59 1.30
C SER A 69 -21.26 -9.79 2.51
N ARG A 70 -20.93 -11.05 2.84
CA ARG A 70 -20.02 -11.39 3.95
C ARG A 70 -18.56 -11.11 3.58
N THR A 71 -18.16 -11.30 2.32
CA THR A 71 -16.83 -10.90 1.83
C THR A 71 -16.65 -9.39 1.95
N ARG A 72 -17.63 -8.61 1.49
CA ARG A 72 -17.59 -7.14 1.58
C ARG A 72 -17.54 -6.67 3.03
N GLY A 73 -18.38 -7.23 3.90
CA GLY A 73 -18.38 -6.92 5.32
C GLY A 73 -17.06 -7.26 6.02
N HIS A 74 -16.47 -8.42 5.73
CA HIS A 74 -15.19 -8.84 6.31
C HIS A 74 -14.05 -7.90 5.92
N VAL A 75 -13.91 -7.55 4.63
CA VAL A 75 -12.90 -6.59 4.17
C VAL A 75 -13.13 -5.21 4.80
N PHE A 76 -14.38 -4.75 4.92
CA PHE A 76 -14.71 -3.47 5.54
C PHE A 76 -14.30 -3.40 7.01
N VAL A 77 -14.70 -4.38 7.82
CA VAL A 77 -14.32 -4.44 9.25
C VAL A 77 -12.81 -4.52 9.41
N THR A 78 -12.13 -5.25 8.53
CA THR A 78 -10.66 -5.32 8.61
C THR A 78 -10.00 -3.97 8.29
N MET A 79 -10.54 -3.22 7.33
CA MET A 79 -10.04 -1.87 7.05
C MET A 79 -10.19 -0.96 8.27
N LEU A 80 -11.32 -1.04 9.00
CA LEU A 80 -11.51 -0.29 10.25
C LEU A 80 -10.50 -0.72 11.33
N ALA A 81 -10.29 -2.01 11.50
CA ALA A 81 -9.29 -2.53 12.45
C ALA A 81 -7.88 -2.03 12.10
N TYR A 82 -7.53 -1.96 10.82
CA TYR A 82 -6.25 -1.39 10.38
C TYR A 82 -6.11 0.08 10.74
N MET A 83 -7.16 0.89 10.63
CA MET A 83 -7.09 2.30 11.04
C MET A 83 -6.72 2.43 12.52
N VAL A 84 -7.28 1.57 13.38
CA VAL A 84 -6.96 1.53 14.81
C VAL A 84 -5.50 1.12 15.03
N VAL A 85 -5.04 0.04 14.39
CA VAL A 85 -3.66 -0.44 14.47
C VAL A 85 -2.66 0.60 13.93
N HIS A 86 -3.01 1.28 12.85
CA HIS A 86 -2.19 2.32 12.25
C HIS A 86 -2.04 3.54 13.17
N GLU A 87 -3.13 3.97 13.80
CA GLU A 87 -3.07 5.08 14.76
C GLU A 87 -2.32 4.67 16.03
N PHE A 88 -2.50 3.44 16.51
CA PHE A 88 -1.68 2.88 17.58
C PHE A 88 -0.19 2.94 17.23
N TRP A 89 0.19 2.44 16.06
CA TRP A 89 1.57 2.48 15.56
C TRP A 89 2.12 3.91 15.52
N LYS A 90 1.37 4.86 14.98
CA LYS A 90 1.78 6.28 14.93
C LYS A 90 2.04 6.86 16.31
N ARG A 91 1.32 6.41 17.34
CA ARG A 91 1.52 6.88 18.72
C ARG A 91 2.68 6.18 19.40
N THR A 92 2.97 4.93 19.05
CA THR A 92 4.01 4.12 19.70
C THR A 92 5.34 4.06 18.95
N GLN A 93 5.43 4.60 17.74
CA GLN A 93 6.65 4.58 16.91
C GLN A 93 7.90 5.15 17.61
N HIS A 94 7.74 6.13 18.50
CA HIS A 94 8.84 6.73 19.26
C HIS A 94 9.49 5.76 20.26
N MET A 95 8.81 4.65 20.60
CA MET A 95 9.33 3.63 21.52
C MET A 95 10.36 2.70 20.87
N GLY A 96 10.58 2.81 19.55
CA GLY A 96 11.63 2.07 18.85
C GLY A 96 11.43 0.54 18.78
N LYS A 97 10.20 0.07 18.98
CA LYS A 97 9.81 -1.35 18.90
C LYS A 97 9.03 -1.62 17.61
N THR A 98 8.94 -2.88 17.21
CA THR A 98 8.10 -3.29 16.07
C THR A 98 6.61 -3.26 16.44
N LEU A 99 5.75 -3.13 15.42
CA LEU A 99 4.30 -3.08 15.63
C LEU A 99 3.79 -4.34 16.32
N GLU A 100 4.28 -5.50 15.88
CA GLU A 100 3.93 -6.80 16.41
C GLU A 100 4.27 -6.88 17.90
N HIS A 101 5.48 -6.48 18.29
CA HIS A 101 5.90 -6.46 19.69
C HIS A 101 5.06 -5.50 20.55
N MET A 102 4.69 -4.35 19.99
CA MET A 102 3.85 -3.38 20.68
C MET A 102 2.43 -3.91 20.90
N ILE A 103 1.88 -4.66 19.94
CA ILE A 103 0.57 -5.30 20.06
C ILE A 103 0.62 -6.44 21.09
N ASP A 104 1.63 -7.31 21.04
CA ASP A 104 1.82 -8.39 22.03
C ASP A 104 1.97 -7.83 23.46
N SER A 105 2.52 -6.62 23.59
CA SER A 105 2.65 -5.96 24.88
C SER A 105 1.30 -5.54 25.47
N LEU A 106 0.27 -5.31 24.64
CA LEU A 106 -1.08 -4.97 25.09
C LEU A 106 -1.74 -6.13 25.84
N GLU A 107 -1.44 -7.38 25.48
CA GLU A 107 -1.97 -8.56 26.19
C GLU A 107 -1.53 -8.60 27.66
N LYS A 108 -0.43 -7.93 27.99
CA LYS A 108 0.15 -7.89 29.33
C LYS A 108 -0.37 -6.73 30.18
N ILE A 109 -1.04 -5.76 29.56
CA ILE A 109 -1.61 -4.60 30.26
C ILE A 109 -2.95 -5.03 30.85
N HIS A 110 -2.99 -5.25 32.16
CA HIS A 110 -4.25 -5.35 32.89
C HIS A 110 -4.77 -3.93 33.12
N LEU A 111 -5.94 -3.63 32.57
CA LEU A 111 -6.70 -2.43 32.91
C LEU A 111 -7.54 -2.78 34.14
N GLU A 112 -7.22 -2.16 35.28
CA GLU A 112 -8.06 -2.21 36.49
C GLU A 112 -9.35 -1.39 36.31
#